data_AF-A0A6M0S9T1-F1
#
_entry.id   AF-A0A6M0S9T1-F1
#
_cell.length_a   1.000
_cell.length_b   1.000
_cell.length_c   1.000
_cell.angle_alpha   90.00
_cell.angle_beta   90.00
_cell.angle_gamma   90.00
#
_symmetry.space_group_name_H-M   'P 1'
#
loop_
_entity.id
_entity.type
_entity.pdbx_description
1 polymer ?
#
loop_
_entity_poly.entity_id
_entity_poly.type
_entity_poly.pdbx_seq_one_letter_code
_entity_poly.pdbx_strand_id
1 'polypeptide(L)'
;MTLVRAPLQLVAETLTQIKQVKHWYTDVYATSVDIPSQGLILIQFKGHPWTIIRYLKGQTYSGYEEDAKLLSKELASQALYYFNCDTSGELVYKFYDNGLCQEEMICSHDEDLTFRSSLTSTEKEDMGSPYLFTEDFLVEQDIYIPAIWIPDLSPMSGKNFQDIKLEFFGFLPNSLNAVKFERSYFERVDYFSIS
;
A
#
# COMPACT_ATOMS: atom_id res chain seq x y z
N MET A 1 0.98 -2.69 -3.56
CA MET A 1 0.93 -1.57 -2.60
C MET A 1 2.09 -1.70 -1.63
N THR A 2 2.51 -0.59 -1.04
CA THR A 2 3.58 -0.58 -0.05
C THR A 2 3.05 -0.03 1.26
N LEU A 3 3.35 -0.68 2.37
CA LEU A 3 3.03 -0.21 3.71
C LEU A 3 4.33 -0.13 4.48
N VAL A 4 4.52 0.93 5.27
CA VAL A 4 5.72 1.14 6.09
C VAL A 4 5.30 1.47 7.50
N ARG A 5 5.89 0.79 8.49
CA ARG A 5 5.61 1.01 9.92
C ARG A 5 6.34 2.25 10.42
N ALA A 6 5.94 3.41 9.93
CA ALA A 6 6.50 4.69 10.33
C ALA A 6 5.46 5.80 10.15
N PRO A 7 5.58 6.91 10.92
CA PRO A 7 4.76 8.10 10.72
C PRO A 7 4.85 8.62 9.29
N LEU A 8 3.72 9.08 8.75
CA LEU A 8 3.61 9.54 7.37
C LEU A 8 4.65 10.61 7.04
N GLN A 9 4.93 11.53 7.97
CA GLN A 9 5.93 12.58 7.78
C GLN A 9 7.32 12.02 7.43
N LEU A 10 7.80 11.00 8.15
CA LEU A 10 9.11 10.41 7.90
C LEU A 10 9.13 9.65 6.56
N VAL A 11 8.06 8.89 6.29
CA VAL A 11 7.91 8.18 5.01
C VAL A 11 7.91 9.15 3.84
N ALA A 12 7.18 10.27 3.97
CA ALA A 12 7.10 11.31 2.98
C ALA A 12 8.47 11.97 2.73
N GLU A 13 9.17 12.39 3.79
CA GLU A 13 10.51 12.97 3.71
C GLU A 13 11.50 12.01 3.02
N THR A 14 11.53 10.74 3.42
CA THR A 14 12.39 9.75 2.75
C THR A 14 12.01 9.57 1.29
N LEU A 15 10.71 9.48 0.96
CA LEU A 15 10.24 9.37 -0.42
C LEU A 15 10.68 10.55 -1.30
N THR A 16 10.71 11.78 -0.76
CA THR A 16 11.19 12.96 -1.52
C THR A 16 12.68 12.91 -1.85
N GLN A 17 13.47 12.13 -1.11
CA GLN A 17 14.90 11.94 -1.38
C GLN A 17 15.16 10.85 -2.42
N ILE A 18 14.28 9.84 -2.50
CA ILE A 18 14.47 8.65 -3.35
C ILE A 18 13.69 8.73 -4.66
N LYS A 19 12.62 9.53 -4.73
CA LYS A 19 11.82 9.76 -5.94
C LYS A 19 12.01 11.20 -6.44
N GLN A 20 11.83 11.40 -7.73
CA GLN A 20 11.77 12.75 -8.34
C GLN A 20 10.42 13.41 -8.04
N VAL A 21 10.18 13.76 -6.78
CA VAL A 21 8.96 14.44 -6.35
C VAL A 21 9.02 15.90 -6.79
N LYS A 22 8.08 16.32 -7.64
CA LYS A 22 7.95 17.71 -8.09
C LYS A 22 7.17 18.56 -7.10
N HIS A 23 6.07 18.01 -6.60
CA HIS A 23 5.21 18.67 -5.64
C HIS A 23 4.76 17.70 -4.56
N TRP A 24 4.81 18.17 -3.32
CA TRP A 24 4.28 17.49 -2.15
C TRP A 24 3.14 18.34 -1.58
N TYR A 25 1.93 17.80 -1.66
CA TYR A 25 0.73 18.39 -1.08
C TYR A 25 0.37 17.65 0.20
N THR A 26 0.19 18.40 1.29
CA THR A 26 -0.03 17.84 2.63
C THR A 26 -1.49 17.92 3.03
N ASP A 27 -2.01 16.88 3.68
CA ASP A 27 -3.39 16.79 4.18
C ASP A 27 -4.48 17.16 3.16
N VAL A 28 -4.43 16.49 2.01
CA VAL A 28 -5.24 16.78 0.82
C VAL A 28 -6.63 16.14 0.81
N TYR A 29 -7.06 15.53 1.92
CA TYR A 29 -8.37 14.89 1.97
C TYR A 29 -9.48 15.91 1.64
N ALA A 30 -10.39 15.52 0.73
CA ALA A 30 -11.48 16.36 0.23
C ALA A 30 -11.04 17.71 -0.38
N THR A 31 -9.75 17.90 -0.64
CA THR A 31 -9.20 19.05 -1.35
C THR A 31 -9.11 18.69 -2.84
N SER A 32 -9.39 19.67 -3.70
CA SER A 32 -9.18 19.54 -5.14
C SER A 32 -7.69 19.65 -5.44
N VAL A 33 -7.15 18.65 -6.12
CA VAL A 33 -5.76 18.62 -6.57
C VAL A 33 -5.68 18.30 -8.05
N ASP A 34 -4.73 18.92 -8.73
CA ASP A 34 -4.36 18.55 -10.09
C ASP A 34 -3.50 17.29 -10.04
N ILE A 35 -3.98 16.21 -10.64
CA ILE A 35 -3.32 14.91 -10.65
C ILE A 35 -2.71 14.73 -12.05
N PRO A 36 -1.40 15.00 -12.23
CA PRO A 36 -0.66 14.60 -13.42
C PRO A 36 -0.73 13.09 -13.66
N SER A 37 -0.30 12.67 -14.84
CA SER A 37 -0.31 11.26 -15.29
C SER A 37 0.37 10.26 -14.34
N GLN A 38 1.25 10.71 -13.44
CA GLN A 38 1.88 9.91 -12.40
C GLN A 38 1.82 10.60 -11.04
N GLY A 39 1.57 9.83 -9.98
CA GLY A 39 1.54 10.35 -8.62
C GLY A 39 1.40 9.26 -7.57
N LEU A 40 1.67 9.64 -6.33
CA LEU A 40 1.54 8.79 -5.14
C LEU A 40 0.55 9.42 -4.19
N ILE A 41 -0.25 8.59 -3.52
CA ILE A 41 -1.00 8.96 -2.32
C ILE A 41 -0.37 8.24 -1.15
N LEU A 42 -0.10 9.00 -0.10
CA LEU A 42 0.32 8.49 1.19
C LEU A 42 -0.85 8.64 2.15
N ILE A 43 -1.19 7.56 2.86
CA ILE A 43 -2.34 7.51 3.76
C ILE A 43 -1.87 6.96 5.10
N GLN A 44 -2.18 7.65 6.18
CA GLN A 44 -2.07 7.09 7.53
C GLN A 44 -3.42 7.23 8.24
N PHE A 45 -3.96 6.10 8.70
CA PHE A 45 -5.17 6.09 9.50
C PHE A 45 -4.89 6.54 10.93
N LYS A 46 -5.87 7.18 11.55
CA LYS A 46 -5.77 7.68 12.92
C LYS A 46 -5.53 6.54 13.89
N GLY A 47 -4.48 6.66 14.70
CA GLY A 47 -4.07 5.64 15.66
C GLY A 47 -3.39 4.40 15.08
N HIS A 48 -3.12 4.38 13.76
CA HIS A 48 -2.50 3.24 13.10
C HIS A 48 -1.01 3.52 12.79
N PRO A 49 -0.08 2.60 13.09
CA PRO A 49 1.35 2.86 12.95
C PRO A 49 1.85 2.76 11.49
N TRP A 50 1.05 2.18 10.61
CA TRP A 50 1.41 1.97 9.21
C TRP A 50 0.97 3.13 8.30
N THR A 51 1.91 3.60 7.49
CA THR A 51 1.66 4.50 6.36
C THR A 51 1.55 3.67 5.08
N ILE A 52 0.48 3.87 4.33
CA ILE A 52 0.18 3.19 3.07
C ILE A 52 0.58 4.09 1.90
N ILE A 53 1.26 3.52 0.92
CA ILE A 53 1.67 4.19 -0.32
C ILE A 53 0.91 3.54 -1.49
N ARG A 54 0.21 4.38 -2.26
CA ARG A 54 -0.57 3.99 -3.45
C ARG A 54 -0.17 4.83 -4.66
N TYR A 55 0.13 4.16 -5.77
CA TYR A 55 0.41 4.81 -7.05
C TYR A 55 -0.89 5.05 -7.82
N LEU A 56 -1.05 6.23 -8.41
CA LEU A 56 -2.29 6.66 -9.05
C LEU A 56 -2.41 6.34 -10.55
N LYS A 57 -1.35 5.92 -11.25
CA LYS A 57 -1.37 5.46 -12.66
C LYS A 57 0.04 5.05 -13.10
N GLY A 58 0.13 4.17 -14.10
CA GLY A 58 1.29 4.04 -14.98
C GLY A 58 2.57 3.41 -14.41
N GLN A 59 2.59 2.98 -13.15
CA GLN A 59 3.74 2.23 -12.62
C GLN A 59 3.43 0.74 -12.56
N THR A 60 4.36 -0.04 -13.10
CA THR A 60 4.37 -1.49 -12.99
C THR A 60 4.47 -1.90 -11.53
N TYR A 61 3.92 -3.07 -11.19
CA TYR A 61 3.90 -3.61 -9.83
C TYR A 61 5.28 -3.62 -9.14
N SER A 62 6.37 -3.66 -9.91
CA SER A 62 7.75 -3.61 -9.44
C SER A 62 8.10 -2.40 -8.56
N GLY A 63 7.53 -1.22 -8.83
CA GLY A 63 7.86 -0.01 -8.07
C GLY A 63 7.48 -0.08 -6.58
N TYR A 64 6.43 -0.83 -6.26
CA TYR A 64 5.99 -1.02 -4.87
C TYR A 64 6.95 -1.90 -4.06
N GLU A 65 7.45 -2.99 -4.64
CA GLU A 65 8.37 -3.88 -3.94
C GLU A 65 9.70 -3.17 -3.63
N GLU A 66 10.26 -2.48 -4.62
CA GLU A 66 11.49 -1.72 -4.47
C GLU A 66 11.37 -0.68 -3.35
N ASP A 67 10.25 0.05 -3.32
CA ASP A 67 9.97 1.04 -2.27
C ASP A 67 9.84 0.40 -0.89
N ALA A 68 9.18 -0.76 -0.77
CA ALA A 68 9.04 -1.44 0.52
C ALA A 68 10.41 -1.78 1.11
N LYS A 69 11.27 -2.41 0.30
CA LYS A 69 12.63 -2.78 0.71
C LYS A 69 13.48 -1.56 1.05
N LEU A 70 13.44 -0.53 0.19
CA LEU A 70 14.25 0.67 0.36
C LEU A 70 13.81 1.46 1.60
N LEU A 71 12.51 1.69 1.77
CA LEU A 71 11.99 2.42 2.92
C LEU A 71 12.22 1.67 4.24
N SER A 72 12.07 0.34 4.25
CA SER A 72 12.42 -0.48 5.40
C SER A 72 13.87 -0.29 5.83
N LYS A 73 14.79 -0.19 4.86
CA LYS A 73 16.21 0.05 5.12
C LYS A 73 16.48 1.47 5.63
N GLU A 74 16.03 2.48 4.89
CA GLU A 74 16.36 3.89 5.18
C GLU A 74 15.72 4.39 6.49
N LEU A 75 14.55 3.86 6.84
CA LEU A 75 13.85 4.20 8.08
C LEU A 75 14.17 3.26 9.24
N ALA A 76 15.01 2.24 9.03
CA ALA A 76 15.28 1.17 9.98
C ALA A 76 13.98 0.62 10.61
N SER A 77 13.03 0.27 9.74
CA SER A 77 11.67 -0.12 10.14
C SER A 77 11.11 -1.25 9.28
N GLN A 78 9.94 -1.75 9.65
CA GLN A 78 9.21 -2.78 8.94
C GLN A 78 8.47 -2.19 7.72
N ALA A 79 8.46 -2.94 6.62
CA ALA A 79 7.66 -2.60 5.44
C ALA A 79 7.06 -3.84 4.79
N LEU A 80 5.88 -3.70 4.20
CA LEU A 80 5.18 -4.74 3.49
C LEU A 80 4.95 -4.31 2.04
N TYR A 81 5.44 -5.10 1.10
CA TYR A 81 4.88 -5.12 -0.25
C TYR A 81 3.71 -6.11 -0.25
N TYR A 82 2.55 -5.67 -0.72
CA TYR A 82 1.37 -6.52 -0.84
C TYR A 82 0.66 -6.30 -2.17
N PHE A 83 0.28 -7.39 -2.83
CA PHE A 83 -0.52 -7.42 -4.03
C PHE A 83 -1.51 -8.58 -3.95
N ASN A 84 -2.77 -8.29 -4.25
CA ASN A 84 -3.81 -9.29 -4.38
C ASN A 84 -4.69 -8.90 -5.58
N CYS A 85 -4.98 -9.87 -6.44
CA CYS A 85 -5.84 -9.71 -7.59
C CYS A 85 -6.80 -10.89 -7.68
N ASP A 86 -8.04 -10.67 -7.24
CA ASP A 86 -9.11 -11.67 -7.26
C ASP A 86 -9.38 -12.23 -8.67
N THR A 87 -9.18 -11.42 -9.71
CA THR A 87 -9.41 -11.84 -11.10
C THR A 87 -8.33 -12.80 -11.62
N SER A 88 -7.06 -12.60 -11.27
CA SER A 88 -5.97 -13.50 -11.67
C SER A 88 -5.69 -14.59 -10.62
N GLY A 89 -6.28 -14.49 -9.43
CA GLY A 89 -5.98 -15.39 -8.30
C GLY A 89 -4.57 -15.21 -7.74
N GLU A 90 -3.92 -14.08 -8.03
CA GLU A 90 -2.57 -13.78 -7.58
C GLU A 90 -2.58 -13.12 -6.20
N LEU A 91 -1.81 -13.69 -5.28
CA LEU A 91 -1.53 -13.16 -3.96
C LEU A 91 -0.02 -13.14 -3.75
N VAL A 92 0.52 -11.94 -3.54
CA VAL A 92 1.94 -11.73 -3.26
C VAL A 92 2.09 -10.85 -2.05
N TYR A 93 2.91 -11.27 -1.10
CA TYR A 93 3.43 -10.34 -0.11
C TYR A 93 4.90 -10.60 0.19
N LYS A 94 5.61 -9.52 0.53
CA LYS A 94 6.99 -9.56 0.99
C LYS A 94 7.15 -8.59 2.15
N PHE A 95 7.56 -9.14 3.29
CA PHE A 95 7.77 -8.40 4.52
C PHE A 95 9.25 -8.17 4.75
N TYR A 96 9.61 -6.90 4.90
CA TYR A 96 10.97 -6.45 5.11
C TYR A 96 11.12 -5.86 6.50
N ASP A 97 12.28 -6.12 7.12
CA ASP A 97 12.72 -5.44 8.33
C ASP A 97 14.17 -5.00 8.15
N ASN A 98 14.44 -3.71 8.35
CA ASN A 98 15.74 -3.09 8.12
C ASN A 98 16.33 -3.39 6.72
N GLY A 99 15.49 -3.48 5.70
CA GLY A 99 15.87 -3.77 4.30
C GLY A 99 16.13 -5.25 3.99
N LEU A 100 15.98 -6.14 4.97
CA LEU A 100 16.10 -7.59 4.81
C LEU A 100 14.71 -8.21 4.65
N CYS A 101 14.53 -9.07 3.63
CA CYS A 101 13.29 -9.82 3.46
C CYS A 101 13.22 -10.89 4.55
N GLN A 102 12.24 -10.77 5.46
CA GLN A 102 12.01 -11.73 6.54
C GLN A 102 11.01 -12.80 6.13
N GLU A 103 10.02 -12.43 5.32
CA GLU A 103 9.03 -13.38 4.84
C GLU A 103 8.56 -12.98 3.44
N GLU A 104 8.37 -13.97 2.58
CA GLU A 104 7.73 -13.79 1.29
C GLU A 104 6.79 -14.95 0.97
N MET A 105 5.68 -14.58 0.34
CA MET A 105 4.74 -15.51 -0.25
C MET A 105 4.37 -15.04 -1.65
N ILE A 106 4.41 -15.96 -2.60
CA ILE A 106 3.95 -15.77 -3.97
C ILE A 106 3.04 -16.95 -4.28
N CYS A 107 1.75 -16.67 -4.45
CA CYS A 107 0.74 -17.61 -4.89
C CYS A 107 0.15 -17.03 -6.17
N SER A 108 0.32 -17.71 -7.31
CA SER A 108 -0.32 -17.32 -8.56
C SER A 108 -1.13 -18.50 -9.11
N HIS A 109 -2.02 -18.24 -10.06
CA HIS A 109 -2.79 -19.29 -10.69
C HIS A 109 -1.90 -20.24 -11.55
N ASP A 110 -0.76 -19.73 -12.05
CA ASP A 110 0.11 -20.44 -12.99
C ASP A 110 1.42 -20.95 -12.37
N GLU A 111 1.82 -20.44 -11.20
CA GLU A 111 3.00 -20.90 -10.46
C GLU A 111 2.58 -21.58 -9.15
N ASP A 112 3.31 -22.64 -8.76
CA ASP A 112 3.17 -23.25 -7.44
C ASP A 112 3.44 -22.20 -6.33
N LEU A 113 2.80 -22.39 -5.17
CA LEU A 113 3.03 -21.59 -3.98
C LEU A 113 4.52 -21.56 -3.60
N THR A 114 5.11 -20.37 -3.63
CA THR A 114 6.42 -20.09 -3.04
C THR A 114 6.22 -19.44 -1.68
N PHE A 115 6.82 -20.02 -0.64
CA PHE A 115 6.82 -19.47 0.70
C PHE A 115 8.20 -19.61 1.34
N ARG A 116 8.71 -18.54 1.93
CA ARG A 116 9.96 -18.51 2.70
C ARG A 116 9.80 -17.57 3.88
N SER A 117 10.15 -18.02 5.09
CA SER A 117 10.04 -17.21 6.30
C SER A 117 11.23 -17.43 7.24
N SER A 118 11.70 -16.33 7.85
CA SER A 118 12.53 -16.32 9.07
C SER A 118 11.70 -16.06 10.33
N LEU A 119 10.42 -15.73 10.19
CA LEU A 119 9.51 -15.35 11.27
C LEU A 119 8.76 -16.56 11.86
N THR A 120 8.56 -17.60 11.04
CA THR A 120 7.91 -18.84 11.44
C THR A 120 8.69 -20.07 10.95
N SER A 121 8.47 -21.20 11.60
CA SER A 121 8.90 -22.52 11.14
C SER A 121 7.82 -23.27 10.36
N THR A 122 6.71 -22.61 10.02
CA THR A 122 5.64 -23.21 9.21
C THR A 122 6.17 -23.53 7.81
N GLU A 123 6.03 -24.78 7.40
CA GLU A 123 6.30 -25.18 6.03
C GLU A 123 5.05 -24.96 5.16
N LYS A 124 5.24 -24.82 3.85
CA LYS A 124 4.15 -24.53 2.91
C LYS A 124 3.02 -25.57 2.94
N GLU A 125 3.35 -26.83 3.23
CA GLU A 125 2.38 -27.94 3.34
C GLU A 125 1.46 -27.82 4.56
N ASP A 126 1.94 -27.16 5.62
CA ASP A 126 1.23 -27.03 6.90
C ASP A 126 0.45 -25.71 7.01
N MET A 127 0.64 -24.79 6.06
CA MET A 127 0.00 -23.47 5.97
C MET A 127 -1.53 -23.53 5.84
N GLY A 128 -2.05 -24.56 5.18
CA GLY A 128 -3.45 -24.60 4.78
C GLY A 128 -3.75 -23.63 3.64
N SER A 129 -4.63 -22.65 3.85
CA SER A 129 -5.00 -21.66 2.83
C SER A 129 -4.02 -20.49 2.83
N PRO A 130 -3.34 -20.17 1.71
CA PRO A 130 -2.44 -19.01 1.62
C PRO A 130 -3.14 -17.68 1.94
N TYR A 131 -4.43 -17.57 1.60
CA TYR A 131 -5.24 -16.38 1.89
C TYR A 131 -5.46 -16.21 3.39
N LEU A 132 -5.89 -17.28 4.09
CA LEU A 132 -6.11 -17.22 5.54
C LEU A 132 -4.79 -17.02 6.28
N PHE A 133 -3.72 -17.70 5.85
CA PHE A 133 -2.40 -17.50 6.42
C PHE A 133 -1.93 -16.04 6.30
N THR A 134 -2.19 -15.41 5.15
CA THR A 134 -1.88 -13.99 4.96
C THR A 134 -2.75 -13.09 5.82
N GLU A 135 -4.05 -13.38 5.94
CA GLU A 135 -4.94 -12.62 6.84
C GLU A 135 -4.47 -12.69 8.30
N ASP A 136 -4.11 -13.88 8.78
CA ASP A 136 -3.57 -14.08 10.12
C ASP A 136 -2.27 -13.27 10.31
N PHE A 137 -1.35 -13.33 9.35
CA PHE A 137 -0.12 -12.53 9.36
C PHE A 137 -0.41 -11.02 9.44
N LEU A 138 -1.34 -10.50 8.62
CA LEU A 138 -1.70 -9.09 8.64
C LEU A 138 -2.28 -8.66 9.99
N VAL A 139 -3.12 -9.52 10.60
CA VAL A 139 -3.67 -9.28 11.94
C VAL A 139 -2.56 -9.27 13.00
N GLU A 140 -1.63 -10.22 12.97
CA GLU A 140 -0.50 -10.28 13.88
C GLU A 140 0.40 -9.04 13.81
N GLN A 141 0.57 -8.47 12.61
CA GLN A 141 1.36 -7.26 12.39
C GLN A 141 0.59 -5.95 12.63
N ASP A 142 -0.68 -6.01 13.04
CA ASP A 142 -1.58 -4.85 13.16
C ASP A 142 -1.61 -4.06 11.85
N ILE A 143 -1.77 -4.77 10.72
CA ILE A 143 -1.84 -4.19 9.38
C ILE A 143 -3.28 -4.22 8.89
N TYR A 144 -3.83 -3.03 8.63
CA TYR A 144 -5.05 -2.88 7.87
C TYR A 144 -4.76 -2.55 6.40
N ILE A 145 -5.17 -3.44 5.50
CA ILE A 145 -5.12 -3.23 4.05
C ILE A 145 -6.48 -2.77 3.55
N PRO A 146 -6.67 -1.48 3.24
CA PRO A 146 -7.96 -1.00 2.81
C PRO A 146 -8.14 -1.23 1.31
N ALA A 147 -9.29 -1.75 0.92
CA ALA A 147 -9.74 -1.77 -0.47
C ALA A 147 -10.22 -0.37 -0.87
N ILE A 148 -9.27 0.54 -1.06
CA ILE A 148 -9.53 1.95 -1.37
C ILE A 148 -9.62 2.17 -2.87
N TRP A 149 -10.68 2.83 -3.31
CA TRP A 149 -10.74 3.43 -4.65
C TRP A 149 -11.08 4.91 -4.58
N ILE A 150 -10.71 5.59 -5.67
CA ILE A 150 -11.00 7.00 -5.91
C ILE A 150 -11.87 7.05 -7.18
N PRO A 151 -13.17 7.36 -7.07
CA PRO A 151 -14.12 7.24 -8.19
C PRO A 151 -13.67 7.97 -9.47
N ASP A 152 -13.10 9.16 -9.31
CA ASP A 152 -12.70 10.01 -10.43
C ASP A 152 -11.41 9.56 -11.13
N LEU A 153 -10.66 8.61 -10.55
CA LEU A 153 -9.39 8.11 -11.08
C LEU A 153 -9.51 6.74 -11.77
N SER A 154 -10.74 6.29 -12.08
CA SER A 154 -10.98 5.04 -12.81
C SER A 154 -10.09 4.95 -14.06
N PRO A 155 -9.44 3.80 -14.32
CA PRO A 155 -8.34 3.65 -15.30
C PRO A 155 -8.72 3.89 -16.77
N MET A 156 -9.96 4.29 -17.07
CA MET A 156 -10.45 4.47 -18.43
C MET A 156 -10.34 5.89 -18.99
N SER A 157 -10.06 6.93 -18.20
CA SER A 157 -9.88 8.28 -18.73
C SER A 157 -8.40 8.59 -18.92
N GLY A 158 -7.92 8.44 -20.16
CA GLY A 158 -6.56 8.82 -20.60
C GLY A 158 -6.29 10.33 -20.60
N LYS A 159 -6.83 11.08 -19.63
CA LYS A 159 -6.65 12.53 -19.48
C LYS A 159 -5.95 12.84 -18.16
N ASN A 160 -5.17 13.92 -18.17
CA ASN A 160 -4.78 14.61 -16.94
C ASN A 160 -6.06 15.00 -16.21
N PHE A 161 -6.11 14.76 -14.91
CA PHE A 161 -7.28 15.13 -14.13
C PHE A 161 -7.00 16.45 -13.42
N GLN A 162 -7.90 17.41 -13.65
CA GLN A 162 -7.87 18.71 -13.00
C GLN A 162 -8.96 18.75 -11.93
N ASP A 163 -8.67 19.45 -10.84
CA ASP A 163 -9.62 19.71 -9.76
C ASP A 163 -10.24 18.44 -9.12
N ILE A 164 -9.52 17.31 -9.10
CA ILE A 164 -10.04 16.07 -8.51
C ILE A 164 -10.08 16.19 -7.01
N LYS A 165 -11.26 15.92 -6.46
CA LYS A 165 -11.43 15.83 -5.04
C LYS A 165 -11.00 14.44 -4.57
N LEU A 166 -9.98 14.37 -3.73
CA LEU A 166 -9.53 13.11 -3.16
C LEU A 166 -10.51 12.62 -2.09
N GLU A 167 -11.45 11.79 -2.53
CA GLU A 167 -12.38 11.05 -1.69
C GLU A 167 -12.10 9.55 -1.79
N PHE A 168 -12.13 8.89 -0.64
CA PHE A 168 -11.74 7.48 -0.52
C PHE A 168 -12.95 6.67 -0.09
N PHE A 169 -13.16 5.56 -0.78
CA PHE A 169 -14.21 4.60 -0.46
C PHE A 169 -13.57 3.24 -0.24
N GLY A 170 -14.10 2.47 0.71
CA GLY A 170 -13.60 1.13 1.00
C GLY A 170 -14.43 0.42 2.07
N PHE A 171 -13.89 -0.68 2.58
CA PHE A 171 -14.59 -1.54 3.54
C PHE A 171 -13.92 -1.43 4.90
N LEU A 172 -14.70 -1.06 5.92
CA LEU A 172 -14.24 -1.15 7.30
C LEU A 172 -13.97 -2.61 7.69
N PRO A 173 -13.11 -2.87 8.68
CA PRO A 173 -12.95 -4.22 9.23
C PRO A 173 -14.31 -4.85 9.56
N ASN A 174 -14.54 -6.08 9.11
CA ASN A 174 -15.79 -6.82 9.30
C ASN A 174 -17.06 -6.19 8.67
N SER A 175 -16.91 -5.24 7.74
CA SER A 175 -18.04 -4.68 6.97
C SER A 175 -18.08 -5.23 5.55
N LEU A 176 -19.23 -5.75 5.13
CA LEU A 176 -19.51 -6.09 3.73
C LEU A 176 -20.00 -4.89 2.91
N ASN A 177 -20.26 -3.75 3.56
CA ASN A 177 -20.69 -2.54 2.89
C ASN A 177 -19.53 -1.58 2.73
N ALA A 178 -19.37 -1.11 1.49
CA ALA A 178 -18.53 0.02 1.17
C ALA A 178 -19.02 1.28 1.89
N VAL A 179 -18.10 2.03 2.47
CA VAL A 179 -18.36 3.34 3.07
C VAL A 179 -17.43 4.37 2.44
N LYS A 180 -17.88 5.62 2.46
CA LYS A 180 -16.98 6.76 2.25
C LYS A 180 -16.19 6.96 3.54
N PHE A 181 -14.86 6.89 3.48
CA PHE A 181 -14.03 7.26 4.62
C PHE A 181 -14.11 8.76 4.82
N GLU A 182 -14.55 9.20 5.99
CA GLU A 182 -14.54 10.60 6.42
C GLU A 182 -13.14 11.07 6.80
N ARG A 183 -12.90 12.39 6.82
CA ARG A 183 -11.62 12.98 7.27
C ARG A 183 -11.17 12.43 8.64
N SER A 184 -12.13 12.14 9.52
CA SER A 184 -11.94 11.67 10.89
C SER A 184 -11.23 10.31 11.01
N TYR A 185 -11.25 9.49 9.94
CA TYR A 185 -10.54 8.22 9.88
C TYR A 185 -9.04 8.38 9.68
N PHE A 186 -8.61 9.50 9.09
CA PHE A 186 -7.23 9.71 8.72
C PHE A 186 -6.50 10.50 9.80
N GLU A 187 -5.28 10.08 10.11
CA GLU A 187 -4.32 10.99 10.72
C GLU A 187 -3.96 12.06 9.69
N ARG A 188 -3.55 11.61 8.49
CA ARG A 188 -3.12 12.47 7.39
C ARG A 188 -3.20 11.74 6.05
N VAL A 189 -3.45 12.52 5.00
CA VAL A 189 -3.42 12.06 3.60
C VAL A 189 -2.58 13.04 2.79
N ASP A 190 -1.51 12.57 2.16
CA ASP A 190 -0.65 13.40 1.33
C ASP A 190 -0.69 12.94 -0.13
N TYR A 191 -0.42 13.86 -1.05
CA TYR A 191 -0.30 13.59 -2.48
C TYR A 191 1.04 14.06 -3.02
N PHE A 192 1.74 13.19 -3.73
CA PHE A 192 2.98 13.49 -4.43
C PHE A 192 2.75 13.49 -5.93
N SER A 193 3.14 14.59 -6.58
CA SER A 193 3.37 14.63 -8.01
C SER A 193 4.79 14.13 -8.29
N ILE A 194 4.91 13.10 -9.14
CA ILE A 194 6.20 12.57 -9.61
C ILE A 194 6.33 12.78 -11.12
N SER A 195 7.57 12.84 -11.60
CA SER A 195 7.90 13.16 -13.01
C SER A 195 8.46 12.02 -13.81
#